data_AF-A0A9P5LBM9-F1
#
_entry.id   AF-A0A9P5LBM9-F1
#
_cell.length_a   1.000
_cell.length_b   1.000
_cell.length_c   1.000
_cell.angle_alpha   90.00
_cell.angle_beta   90.00
_cell.angle_gamma   90.00
#
_symmetry.space_group_name_H-M   'P 1'
#
loop_
_entity.id
_entity.type
_entity.pdbx_description
1 polymer ?
#
loop_
_entity_poly.entity_id
_entity_poly.type
_entity_poly.pdbx_seq_one_letter_code
_entity_poly.pdbx_strand_id
1 'polypeptide(L)'
;MAQSTNAQYHHFVPQFLLQNFSHPYDPPRKPGQKSKRPKRKYKKGMYPGDRVLRNVDLSADPPVICEKSIKRILGNTDMYRDTSQPTPKQQQHIEEMFSKFESSASIIFRKITKSFEQHERGLWLTRAERNVIRKFLFILKYRGSTFHRRFYHENRESYEAEDRELLNDYMQAKGFLRPIDVWFDNLKTIMELEMDPEKQWINELPKKMFPMDAEWFIYHVEGSYMAICTPAEANDEFILTDNSYSIFEGPNCFGTDEVTGKVEGTGWVALHEFAPISPKLMIVLRSFLFPSPLEDEVAAVKSSRDKFRFEAYENVFNTPLQSILGDLPVRKASNNYSKIWYGIYQSSIKKKKEPSRITGGIAK
;
A
#
# COMPACT_ATOMS: atom_id res chain seq x y z
N MET A 1 25.88 28.38 -15.95
CA MET A 1 24.92 28.89 -14.96
C MET A 1 24.01 27.75 -14.57
N ALA A 2 24.12 27.24 -13.35
CA ALA A 2 23.24 26.19 -12.85
C ALA A 2 21.81 26.76 -12.74
N GLN A 3 20.86 26.22 -13.51
CA GLN A 3 19.45 26.50 -13.28
C GLN A 3 19.13 26.12 -11.83
N SER A 4 18.64 27.07 -11.03
CA SER A 4 18.10 26.76 -9.72
C SER A 4 16.93 25.79 -9.93
N THR A 5 17.15 24.53 -9.59
CA THR A 5 16.07 23.55 -9.54
C THR A 5 15.15 23.98 -8.41
N ASN A 6 14.00 24.58 -8.76
CA ASN A 6 12.99 24.93 -7.79
C ASN A 6 12.59 23.67 -7.02
N ALA A 7 12.55 23.76 -5.70
CA ALA A 7 12.13 22.66 -4.84
C ALA A 7 10.71 22.20 -5.25
N GLN A 8 10.55 20.90 -5.48
CA GLN A 8 9.32 20.28 -5.96
C GLN A 8 8.58 19.59 -4.81
N TYR A 9 7.27 19.78 -4.72
CA TYR A 9 6.46 19.09 -3.73
C TYR A 9 5.95 17.77 -4.32
N HIS A 10 6.33 16.66 -3.69
CA HIS A 10 5.99 15.32 -4.11
C HIS A 10 4.92 14.72 -3.19
N HIS A 11 3.85 14.22 -3.78
CA HIS A 11 2.75 13.59 -3.06
C HIS A 11 3.04 12.11 -2.82
N PHE A 12 3.14 11.69 -1.56
CA PHE A 12 3.19 10.26 -1.25
C PHE A 12 1.79 9.62 -1.27
N VAL A 13 0.71 10.40 -1.13
CA VAL A 13 -0.64 9.99 -1.53
C VAL A 13 -1.06 10.80 -2.77
N PRO A 14 -1.29 10.15 -3.92
CA PRO A 14 -1.40 10.86 -5.18
C PRO A 14 -2.69 11.65 -5.29
N GLN A 15 -2.62 12.76 -6.02
CA GLN A 15 -3.73 13.70 -6.11
C GLN A 15 -5.01 13.09 -6.68
N PHE A 16 -4.92 12.10 -7.57
CA PHE A 16 -6.13 11.47 -8.11
C PHE A 16 -6.95 10.75 -7.03
N LEU A 17 -6.32 10.22 -5.98
CA LEU A 17 -7.01 9.68 -4.82
C LEU A 17 -7.56 10.80 -3.94
N LEU A 18 -6.74 11.80 -3.64
CA LEU A 18 -7.15 12.94 -2.81
C LEU A 18 -8.35 13.70 -3.40
N GLN A 19 -8.45 13.75 -4.72
CA GLN A 19 -9.58 14.36 -5.43
C GLN A 19 -10.93 13.71 -5.08
N ASN A 20 -10.95 12.40 -4.79
CA ASN A 20 -12.18 11.68 -4.41
C ASN A 20 -12.74 12.15 -3.06
N PHE A 21 -11.91 12.75 -2.20
CA PHE A 21 -12.29 13.31 -0.90
C PHE A 21 -12.48 14.83 -0.93
N SER A 22 -12.29 15.45 -2.10
CA SER A 22 -12.16 16.89 -2.18
C SER A 22 -13.50 17.61 -2.34
N HIS A 23 -13.65 18.72 -1.63
CA HIS A 23 -14.76 19.65 -1.75
C HIS A 23 -14.25 21.08 -1.99
N PRO A 24 -15.07 21.99 -2.53
CA PRO A 24 -14.72 23.40 -2.64
C PRO A 24 -14.59 24.04 -1.26
N TYR A 25 -13.51 24.80 -1.03
CA TYR A 25 -13.30 25.54 0.21
C TYR A 25 -14.33 26.66 0.35
N ASP A 26 -15.14 26.60 1.41
CA ASP A 26 -16.03 27.68 1.83
C ASP A 26 -15.51 28.31 3.13
N PRO A 27 -14.94 29.53 3.08
CA PRO A 27 -14.38 30.15 4.27
C PRO A 27 -15.48 30.48 5.29
N PRO A 28 -15.23 30.28 6.61
CA PRO A 28 -16.22 30.53 7.63
C PRO A 28 -16.71 31.99 7.58
N ARG A 29 -18.03 32.16 7.47
CA ARG A 29 -18.67 33.48 7.52
C ARG A 29 -18.73 33.95 8.97
N LYS A 30 -18.21 35.14 9.26
CA LYS A 30 -18.42 35.75 10.58
C LYS A 30 -19.89 36.16 10.74
N PRO A 31 -20.60 35.74 11.80
CA PRO A 31 -21.96 36.19 12.04
C PRO A 31 -21.97 37.72 12.21
N GLY A 32 -22.85 38.40 11.46
CA GLY A 32 -23.05 39.86 11.52
C GLY A 32 -22.39 40.71 10.43
N GLN A 33 -21.57 40.16 9.52
CA GLN A 33 -21.02 40.94 8.40
C GLN A 33 -22.03 41.14 7.28
N LYS A 34 -22.81 42.23 7.35
CA LYS A 34 -23.56 42.76 6.19
C LYS A 34 -22.58 43.18 5.09
N SER A 35 -22.89 42.77 3.88
CA SER A 35 -22.11 42.95 2.66
C SER A 35 -21.55 44.38 2.49
N LYS A 36 -20.25 44.56 2.70
CA LYS A 36 -19.40 45.55 2.03
C LYS A 36 -17.95 45.08 2.21
N ARG A 37 -17.44 44.40 1.16
CA ARG A 37 -16.08 43.83 0.98
C ARG A 37 -15.15 43.91 2.22
N PRO A 38 -15.25 42.99 3.19
CA PRO A 38 -14.21 42.85 4.19
C PRO A 38 -13.05 42.05 3.56
N LYS A 39 -11.80 42.42 3.86
CA LYS A 39 -10.63 41.57 3.57
C LYS A 39 -10.85 40.25 4.30
N ARG A 40 -11.40 39.25 3.61
CA ARG A 40 -11.64 37.90 4.16
C ARG A 40 -10.28 37.37 4.63
N LYS A 41 -10.16 37.12 5.93
CA LYS A 41 -8.98 36.45 6.49
C LYS A 41 -9.09 34.97 6.13
N TYR A 42 -8.46 34.56 5.05
CA TYR A 42 -8.36 33.16 4.66
C TYR A 42 -7.24 32.46 5.44
N LYS A 43 -7.35 31.14 5.63
CA LYS A 43 -6.18 30.35 6.03
C LYS A 43 -5.08 30.54 4.97
N LYS A 44 -3.84 30.74 5.41
CA LYS A 44 -2.70 30.98 4.51
C LYS A 44 -2.61 29.86 3.48
N GLY A 45 -2.70 30.21 2.19
CA GLY A 45 -2.62 29.25 1.08
C GLY A 45 -3.92 28.57 0.66
N MET A 46 -5.09 29.01 1.14
CA MET A 46 -6.40 28.52 0.72
C MET A 46 -7.32 29.69 0.33
N TYR A 47 -7.85 29.67 -0.89
CA TYR A 47 -8.78 30.67 -1.42
C TYR A 47 -10.18 30.07 -1.64
N PRO A 48 -11.25 30.88 -1.62
CA PRO A 48 -12.61 30.39 -1.85
C PRO A 48 -12.71 29.62 -3.18
N GLY A 49 -13.29 28.42 -3.13
CA GLY A 49 -13.40 27.54 -4.29
C GLY A 49 -12.17 26.67 -4.56
N ASP A 50 -11.04 26.87 -3.86
CA ASP A 50 -9.92 25.92 -3.92
C ASP A 50 -10.37 24.53 -3.47
N ARG A 51 -9.83 23.49 -4.10
CA ARG A 51 -10.07 22.12 -3.68
C ARG A 51 -9.34 21.83 -2.37
N VAL A 52 -10.11 21.43 -1.36
CA VAL A 52 -9.63 21.05 -0.03
C VAL A 52 -10.24 19.72 0.35
N LEU A 53 -9.69 19.06 1.36
CA LEU A 53 -10.28 17.85 1.94
C LEU A 53 -10.28 17.95 3.45
N ARG A 54 -11.18 17.19 4.09
CA ARG A 54 -11.19 17.01 5.55
C ARG A 54 -10.19 15.93 5.92
N ASN A 55 -9.28 16.24 6.83
CA ASN A 55 -8.27 15.34 7.33
C ASN A 55 -8.24 15.41 8.86
N VAL A 56 -8.07 14.25 9.50
CA VAL A 56 -7.86 14.16 10.94
C VAL A 56 -6.39 14.36 11.21
N ASP A 57 -6.09 15.48 11.87
CA ASP A 57 -4.75 15.83 12.30
C ASP A 57 -4.44 15.08 13.60
N LEU A 58 -3.58 14.07 13.49
CA LEU A 58 -3.18 13.23 14.61
C LEU A 58 -2.08 13.87 15.47
N SER A 59 -1.53 15.02 15.06
CA SER A 59 -0.55 15.76 15.85
C SER A 59 -1.19 16.65 16.92
N ALA A 60 -2.49 16.89 16.83
CA ALA A 60 -3.26 17.60 17.84
C ALA A 60 -3.75 16.62 18.93
N ASP A 61 -3.80 17.12 20.18
CA ASP A 61 -4.37 16.39 21.32
C ASP A 61 -5.52 17.21 21.95
N PRO A 62 -6.79 16.78 21.85
CA PRO A 62 -7.27 15.60 21.13
C PRO A 62 -7.16 15.78 19.60
N PRO A 63 -7.18 14.69 18.80
CA PRO A 63 -7.18 14.77 17.35
C PRO A 63 -8.32 15.64 16.81
N VAL A 64 -8.02 16.47 15.80
CA VAL A 64 -9.00 17.42 15.25
C VAL A 64 -9.23 17.20 13.76
N ILE A 65 -10.47 17.33 13.32
CA ILE A 65 -10.80 17.40 11.90
C ILE A 65 -10.50 18.81 11.39
N CYS A 66 -9.68 18.90 10.35
CA CYS A 66 -9.34 20.17 9.73
C CYS A 66 -9.35 20.08 8.21
N GLU A 67 -9.51 21.23 7.56
CA GLU A 67 -9.40 21.32 6.10
C GLU A 67 -7.95 21.60 5.69
N LYS A 68 -7.45 20.80 4.75
CA LYS A 68 -6.11 20.94 4.17
C LYS A 68 -6.24 21.05 2.64
N SER A 69 -5.35 21.81 2.02
CA SER A 69 -5.29 21.92 0.56
C SER A 69 -4.82 20.60 -0.06
N ILE A 70 -5.51 20.12 -1.09
CA ILE A 70 -5.08 18.92 -1.82
C ILE A 70 -3.68 19.06 -2.44
N LYS A 71 -3.24 20.29 -2.70
CA LYS A 71 -1.93 20.60 -3.30
C LYS A 71 -0.77 20.45 -2.32
N ARG A 72 -1.04 20.43 -1.02
CA ARG A 72 -0.02 20.56 0.06
C ARG A 72 -0.28 19.63 1.25
N ILE A 73 -1.00 18.54 1.03
CA ILE A 73 -1.25 17.50 2.04
C ILE A 73 -0.66 16.18 1.54
N LEU A 74 -0.24 15.32 2.48
CA LEU A 74 0.24 13.95 2.22
C LEU A 74 1.36 13.91 1.16
N GLY A 75 2.33 14.80 1.35
CA GLY A 75 3.50 14.95 0.49
C GLY A 75 4.64 15.67 1.21
N ASN A 76 5.83 15.63 0.61
CA ASN A 76 7.03 16.30 1.12
C ASN A 76 7.82 16.94 -0.03
N THR A 77 8.65 17.93 0.28
CA THR A 77 9.48 18.62 -0.70
C THR A 77 10.71 17.78 -1.07
N ASP A 78 11.02 17.68 -2.36
CA ASP A 78 12.19 17.00 -2.94
C ASP A 78 12.35 15.52 -2.49
N MET A 79 11.26 14.87 -2.08
CA MET A 79 11.25 13.51 -1.52
C MET A 79 11.87 12.44 -2.43
N TYR A 80 11.77 12.61 -3.75
CA TYR A 80 12.27 11.66 -4.75
C TYR A 80 13.49 12.17 -5.52
N ARG A 81 14.09 13.26 -5.04
CA ARG A 81 15.23 13.88 -5.72
C ARG A 81 16.49 13.06 -5.46
N ASP A 82 16.92 12.30 -6.45
CA ASP A 82 18.15 11.54 -6.36
C ASP A 82 19.36 12.41 -6.72
N THR A 83 20.00 12.99 -5.71
CA THR A 83 21.18 13.84 -5.89
C THR A 83 22.45 13.09 -6.31
N SER A 84 22.44 11.75 -6.37
CA SER A 84 23.56 10.98 -6.93
C SER A 84 23.59 11.07 -8.46
N GLN A 85 22.48 11.44 -9.11
CA GLN A 85 22.40 11.55 -10.56
C GLN A 85 23.00 12.86 -11.08
N PRO A 86 23.68 12.83 -12.25
CA PRO A 86 24.49 13.96 -12.69
C PRO A 86 23.67 15.12 -13.27
N THR A 87 22.49 14.86 -13.84
CA THR A 87 21.66 15.92 -14.45
C THR A 87 20.34 16.11 -13.70
N PRO A 88 19.81 17.35 -13.60
CA PRO A 88 18.53 17.62 -12.94
C PRO A 88 17.37 16.74 -13.42
N LYS A 89 17.34 16.40 -14.73
CA LYS A 89 16.34 15.50 -15.29
C LYS A 89 16.47 14.08 -14.73
N GLN A 90 17.69 13.56 -14.67
CA GLN A 90 17.94 12.24 -14.08
C GLN A 90 17.68 12.25 -12.57
N GLN A 91 17.88 13.37 -11.86
CA GLN A 91 17.53 13.45 -10.43
C GLN A 91 16.04 13.24 -10.16
N GLN A 92 15.16 13.45 -11.15
CA GLN A 92 13.70 13.31 -11.04
C GLN A 92 13.17 11.97 -11.60
N HIS A 93 14.04 11.02 -11.90
CA HIS A 93 13.64 9.77 -12.57
C HIS A 93 12.59 8.96 -11.79
N ILE A 94 12.65 8.99 -10.45
CA ILE A 94 11.70 8.27 -9.58
C ILE A 94 10.30 8.90 -9.67
N GLU A 95 10.21 10.23 -9.68
CA GLU A 95 8.95 10.95 -9.89
C GLU A 95 8.36 10.64 -11.29
N GLU A 96 9.20 10.58 -12.33
CA GLU A 96 8.76 10.18 -13.68
C GLU A 96 8.21 8.73 -13.69
N MET A 97 8.80 7.82 -12.91
CA MET A 97 8.31 6.45 -12.76
C MET A 97 6.97 6.42 -12.03
N PHE A 98 6.83 7.16 -10.93
CA PHE A 98 5.57 7.28 -10.21
C PHE A 98 4.46 7.82 -11.11
N SER A 99 4.73 8.85 -11.90
CA SER A 99 3.73 9.41 -12.82
C SER A 99 3.12 8.35 -13.76
N LYS A 100 3.95 7.46 -14.32
CA LYS A 100 3.50 6.34 -15.17
C LYS A 100 2.70 5.29 -14.38
N PHE A 101 3.23 4.90 -13.22
CA PHE A 101 2.62 3.89 -12.37
C PHE A 101 1.26 4.35 -11.81
N GLU A 102 1.20 5.59 -11.32
CA GLU A 102 -0.01 6.26 -10.82
C GLU A 102 -1.04 6.47 -11.93
N SER A 103 -0.62 6.82 -13.15
CA SER A 103 -1.53 6.90 -14.29
C SER A 103 -2.25 5.56 -14.51
N SER A 104 -1.50 4.46 -14.48
CA SER A 104 -2.04 3.10 -14.62
C SER A 104 -2.97 2.72 -13.46
N ALA A 105 -2.58 3.01 -12.22
CA ALA A 105 -3.43 2.79 -11.05
C ALA A 105 -4.72 3.63 -11.14
N SER A 106 -4.63 4.90 -11.53
CA SER A 106 -5.77 5.82 -11.57
C SER A 106 -6.91 5.32 -12.46
N ILE A 107 -6.60 4.62 -13.56
CA ILE A 107 -7.60 4.03 -14.46
C ILE A 107 -8.42 2.96 -13.70
N ILE A 108 -7.75 2.13 -12.90
CA ILE A 108 -8.37 1.05 -12.15
C ILE A 108 -9.20 1.60 -10.99
N PHE A 109 -8.69 2.59 -10.25
CA PHE A 109 -9.46 3.24 -9.18
C PHE A 109 -10.67 4.02 -9.70
N ARG A 110 -10.57 4.64 -10.89
CA ARG A 110 -11.72 5.23 -11.59
C ARG A 110 -12.76 4.19 -11.99
N LYS A 111 -12.32 3.00 -12.43
CA LYS A 111 -13.21 1.88 -12.71
C LYS A 111 -13.96 1.42 -11.45
N ILE A 112 -13.26 1.30 -10.31
CA ILE A 112 -13.87 0.96 -9.01
C ILE A 112 -14.93 2.00 -8.60
N THR A 113 -14.55 3.28 -8.59
CA THR A 113 -15.44 4.37 -8.16
C THR A 113 -16.66 4.53 -9.07
N LYS A 114 -16.49 4.46 -10.40
CA LYS A 114 -17.61 4.51 -11.35
C LYS A 114 -18.58 3.34 -11.21
N SER A 115 -18.05 2.11 -11.04
CA SER A 115 -18.88 0.91 -10.84
C SER A 115 -19.79 1.07 -9.61
N PHE A 116 -19.23 1.65 -8.54
CA PHE A 116 -20.00 1.99 -7.34
C PHE A 116 -21.04 3.10 -7.58
N GLU A 117 -20.65 4.22 -8.19
CA GLU A 117 -21.56 5.33 -8.51
C GLU A 117 -22.74 4.88 -9.41
N GLN A 118 -22.50 3.92 -10.29
CA GLN A 118 -23.49 3.32 -11.18
C GLN A 118 -24.32 2.22 -10.51
N HIS A 119 -24.08 1.93 -9.23
CA HIS A 119 -24.77 0.90 -8.45
C HIS A 119 -24.67 -0.48 -9.11
N GLU A 120 -23.54 -0.78 -9.75
CA GLU A 120 -23.30 -2.09 -10.34
C GLU A 120 -23.26 -3.17 -9.24
N ARG A 121 -23.79 -4.36 -9.55
CA ARG A 121 -23.85 -5.47 -8.59
C ARG A 121 -22.49 -6.08 -8.26
N GLY A 122 -21.45 -5.78 -9.03
CA GLY A 122 -20.11 -6.32 -8.83
C GLY A 122 -19.10 -5.75 -9.80
N LEU A 123 -17.83 -5.94 -9.45
CA LEU A 123 -16.68 -5.43 -10.17
C LEU A 123 -15.80 -6.58 -10.65
N TRP A 124 -15.49 -6.60 -11.95
CA TRP A 124 -14.52 -7.54 -12.52
C TRP A 124 -13.16 -6.88 -12.68
N LEU A 125 -12.16 -7.44 -12.00
CA LEU A 125 -10.76 -7.07 -12.14
C LEU A 125 -9.97 -8.24 -12.73
N THR A 126 -9.17 -7.96 -13.75
CA THR A 126 -8.18 -8.89 -14.25
C THR A 126 -7.09 -9.12 -13.19
N ARG A 127 -6.35 -10.23 -13.33
CA ARG A 127 -5.18 -10.49 -12.46
C ARG A 127 -4.16 -9.35 -12.54
N ALA A 128 -3.92 -8.81 -13.73
CA ALA A 128 -3.01 -7.69 -13.93
C ALA A 128 -3.48 -6.43 -13.19
N GLU A 129 -4.76 -6.06 -13.31
CA GLU A 129 -5.33 -4.92 -12.56
C GLU A 129 -5.21 -5.13 -11.05
N ARG A 130 -5.53 -6.33 -10.55
CA ARG A 130 -5.40 -6.67 -9.12
C ARG A 130 -3.95 -6.56 -8.64
N ASN A 131 -2.99 -7.04 -9.43
CA ASN A 131 -1.57 -6.94 -9.11
C ASN A 131 -1.13 -5.48 -9.04
N VAL A 132 -1.58 -4.62 -9.97
CA VAL A 132 -1.31 -3.17 -9.93
C VAL A 132 -1.89 -2.56 -8.65
N ILE A 133 -3.13 -2.88 -8.26
CA ILE A 133 -3.70 -2.38 -7.00
C ILE A 133 -2.83 -2.79 -5.81
N ARG A 134 -2.46 -4.07 -5.67
CA ARG A 134 -1.65 -4.53 -4.54
C ARG A 134 -0.28 -3.85 -4.48
N LYS A 135 0.42 -3.75 -5.62
CA LYS A 135 1.68 -3.00 -5.69
C LYS A 135 1.49 -1.55 -5.26
N PHE A 136 0.42 -0.93 -5.74
CA PHE A 136 0.12 0.46 -5.45
C PHE A 136 -0.21 0.69 -3.96
N LEU A 137 -0.99 -0.19 -3.33
CA LEU A 137 -1.30 -0.10 -1.90
C LEU A 137 -0.04 -0.26 -1.03
N PHE A 138 0.87 -1.17 -1.38
CA PHE A 138 2.16 -1.26 -0.71
C PHE A 138 2.97 0.02 -0.86
N ILE A 139 3.06 0.53 -2.09
CA ILE A 139 3.83 1.73 -2.41
C ILE A 139 3.32 2.95 -1.62
N LEU A 140 2.00 3.09 -1.41
CA LEU A 140 1.43 4.17 -0.59
C LEU A 140 1.95 4.15 0.85
N LYS A 141 2.20 2.96 1.41
CA LYS A 141 2.81 2.77 2.74
C LYS A 141 4.29 3.05 2.72
N TYR A 142 4.98 2.38 1.81
CA TYR A 142 6.43 2.33 1.72
C TYR A 142 7.04 3.67 1.31
N ARG A 143 6.28 4.50 0.58
CA ARG A 143 6.67 5.87 0.27
C ARG A 143 6.12 6.92 1.25
N GLY A 144 5.40 6.51 2.29
CA GLY A 144 4.91 7.42 3.33
C GLY A 144 6.05 8.12 4.06
N SER A 145 5.73 9.21 4.76
CA SER A 145 6.72 10.02 5.48
C SER A 145 7.55 9.24 6.50
N THR A 146 6.98 8.20 7.13
CA THR A 146 7.68 7.34 8.09
C THR A 146 8.86 6.61 7.45
N PHE A 147 8.64 5.98 6.30
CA PHE A 147 9.69 5.22 5.61
C PHE A 147 10.68 6.13 4.90
N HIS A 148 10.22 7.25 4.33
CA HIS A 148 11.15 8.27 3.85
C HIS A 148 12.09 8.70 4.99
N ARG A 149 11.57 9.01 6.18
CA ARG A 149 12.40 9.38 7.34
C ARG A 149 13.37 8.27 7.75
N ARG A 150 12.93 6.99 7.75
CA ARG A 150 13.78 5.83 8.05
C ARG A 150 15.03 5.77 7.17
N PHE A 151 14.90 6.07 5.87
CA PHE A 151 16.03 5.98 4.93
C PHE A 151 16.74 7.32 4.67
N TYR A 152 16.19 8.45 5.10
CA TYR A 152 16.72 9.79 4.81
C TYR A 152 17.87 10.16 5.76
N HIS A 153 19.00 9.49 5.56
CA HIS A 153 20.23 9.62 6.35
C HIS A 153 21.42 9.90 5.42
N GLU A 154 22.41 10.67 5.90
CA GLU A 154 23.55 11.12 5.08
C GLU A 154 24.50 9.98 4.70
N ASN A 155 24.66 9.01 5.61
CA ASN A 155 25.55 7.86 5.46
C ASN A 155 25.02 6.67 6.26
N ARG A 156 25.65 5.50 6.04
CA ARG A 156 25.33 4.24 6.70
C ARG A 156 25.47 4.30 8.24
N GLU A 157 26.42 5.07 8.75
CA GLU A 157 26.67 5.19 10.20
C GLU A 157 25.54 5.94 10.92
N SER A 158 24.92 6.89 10.22
CA SER A 158 23.83 7.71 10.75
C SER A 158 22.45 7.04 10.68
N TYR A 159 22.32 5.86 10.07
CA TYR A 159 21.05 5.14 9.95
C TYR A 159 20.60 4.56 11.30
N GLU A 160 19.39 4.92 11.73
CA GLU A 160 18.85 4.59 13.05
C GLU A 160 17.51 3.83 12.94
N ALA A 161 17.59 2.52 12.74
CA ALA A 161 16.45 1.60 12.82
C ALA A 161 16.90 0.20 13.27
N GLU A 162 15.95 -0.65 13.63
CA GLU A 162 16.17 -2.00 14.18
C GLU A 162 16.96 -2.92 13.25
N ASP A 163 16.91 -2.67 11.95
CA ASP A 163 17.53 -3.49 10.90
C ASP A 163 18.88 -2.93 10.43
N ARG A 164 19.49 -2.00 11.19
CA ARG A 164 20.72 -1.29 10.81
C ARG A 164 21.85 -2.22 10.34
N GLU A 165 22.09 -3.31 11.05
CA GLU A 165 23.17 -4.25 10.70
C GLU A 165 22.90 -4.94 9.36
N LEU A 166 21.67 -5.44 9.16
CA LEU A 166 21.25 -6.07 7.91
C LEU A 166 21.30 -5.10 6.73
N LEU A 167 20.86 -3.85 6.95
CA LEU A 167 20.91 -2.82 5.92
C LEU A 167 22.37 -2.48 5.57
N ASN A 168 23.25 -2.35 6.56
CA ASN A 168 24.67 -2.06 6.34
C ASN A 168 25.36 -3.16 5.53
N ASP A 169 25.12 -4.42 5.85
CA ASP A 169 25.64 -5.57 5.09
C ASP A 169 25.15 -5.55 3.64
N TYR A 170 23.86 -5.29 3.44
CA TYR A 170 23.26 -5.16 2.11
C TYR A 170 23.87 -3.99 1.32
N MET A 171 24.00 -2.82 1.95
CA MET A 171 24.61 -1.63 1.35
C MET A 171 26.05 -1.90 0.94
N GLN A 172 26.85 -2.55 1.80
CA GLN A 172 28.23 -2.90 1.50
C GLN A 172 28.31 -3.88 0.33
N ALA A 173 27.47 -4.92 0.31
CA ALA A 173 27.44 -5.91 -0.76
C ALA A 173 27.03 -5.33 -2.12
N LYS A 174 26.13 -4.33 -2.13
CA LYS A 174 25.62 -3.69 -3.36
C LYS A 174 26.35 -2.41 -3.75
N GLY A 175 27.23 -1.89 -2.90
CA GLY A 175 27.96 -0.65 -3.13
C GLY A 175 27.14 0.63 -2.92
N PHE A 176 26.07 0.58 -2.11
CA PHE A 176 25.30 1.78 -1.76
C PHE A 176 26.02 2.59 -0.68
N LEU A 177 26.05 3.92 -0.86
CA LEU A 177 26.69 4.84 0.08
C LEU A 177 25.70 5.43 1.08
N ARG A 178 24.45 5.66 0.65
CA ARG A 178 23.41 6.29 1.47
C ARG A 178 22.21 5.36 1.61
N PRO A 179 21.57 5.28 2.79
CA PRO A 179 20.37 4.46 2.97
C PRO A 179 19.23 4.86 2.02
N ILE A 180 19.12 6.14 1.65
CA ILE A 180 18.10 6.61 0.70
C ILE A 180 18.28 5.99 -0.70
N ASP A 181 19.50 5.63 -1.09
CA ASP A 181 19.76 4.98 -2.38
C ASP A 181 19.17 3.56 -2.40
N VAL A 182 19.15 2.86 -1.26
CA VAL A 182 18.46 1.57 -1.10
C VAL A 182 16.95 1.77 -1.23
N TRP A 183 16.39 2.80 -0.60
CA TRP A 183 14.96 3.08 -0.71
C TRP A 183 14.54 3.40 -2.14
N PHE A 184 15.33 4.18 -2.87
CA PHE A 184 15.13 4.46 -4.29
C PHE A 184 15.21 3.20 -5.16
N ASP A 185 16.22 2.35 -4.95
CA ASP A 185 16.37 1.07 -5.66
C ASP A 185 15.19 0.12 -5.39
N ASN A 186 14.74 0.03 -4.14
CA ASN A 186 13.57 -0.74 -3.73
C ASN A 186 12.30 -0.23 -4.43
N LEU A 187 12.04 1.09 -4.42
CA LEU A 187 10.89 1.70 -5.09
C LEU A 187 10.88 1.39 -6.59
N LYS A 188 12.03 1.56 -7.24
CA LYS A 188 12.21 1.24 -8.66
C LYS A 188 11.90 -0.23 -8.93
N THR A 189 12.51 -1.11 -8.15
CA THR A 189 12.36 -2.57 -8.29
C THR A 189 10.91 -3.00 -8.16
N ILE A 190 10.17 -2.49 -7.17
CA ILE A 190 8.74 -2.80 -6.98
C ILE A 190 7.89 -2.28 -8.14
N MET A 191 8.13 -1.04 -8.61
CA MET A 191 7.36 -0.47 -9.72
C MET A 191 7.54 -1.27 -11.02
N GLU A 192 8.78 -1.67 -11.32
CA GLU A 192 9.15 -2.45 -12.50
C GLU A 192 8.82 -3.94 -12.38
N LEU A 193 8.54 -4.45 -11.18
CA LEU A 193 8.29 -5.86 -10.92
C LEU A 193 7.12 -6.40 -11.75
N GLU A 194 7.42 -7.37 -12.61
CA GLU A 194 6.41 -8.21 -13.24
C GLU A 194 6.03 -9.35 -12.30
N MET A 195 4.75 -9.43 -11.97
CA MET A 195 4.21 -10.45 -11.09
C MET A 195 3.61 -11.60 -11.90
N ASP A 196 4.48 -12.53 -12.30
CA ASP A 196 4.16 -13.64 -13.17
C ASP A 196 3.11 -14.60 -12.57
N PRO A 197 2.35 -15.31 -13.43
CA PRO A 197 1.33 -16.22 -12.97
C PRO A 197 1.82 -17.35 -12.05
N GLU A 198 3.02 -17.84 -12.33
CA GLU A 198 3.72 -18.94 -11.68
C GLU A 198 4.39 -18.55 -10.35
N LYS A 199 4.35 -17.25 -10.01
CA LYS A 199 4.91 -16.65 -8.80
C LYS A 199 6.43 -16.79 -8.66
N GLN A 200 7.15 -16.89 -9.77
CA GLN A 200 8.63 -16.91 -9.75
C GLN A 200 9.20 -15.64 -9.13
N TRP A 201 8.51 -14.51 -9.31
CA TRP A 201 8.87 -13.22 -8.71
C TRP A 201 9.06 -13.27 -7.18
N ILE A 202 8.39 -14.18 -6.45
CA ILE A 202 8.52 -14.30 -4.99
C ILE A 202 9.95 -14.71 -4.59
N ASN A 203 10.56 -15.62 -5.35
CA ASN A 203 11.90 -16.12 -5.05
C ASN A 203 13.00 -15.18 -5.56
N GLU A 204 12.70 -14.40 -6.59
CA GLU A 204 13.65 -13.50 -7.23
C GLU A 204 13.69 -12.10 -6.61
N LEU A 205 12.58 -11.64 -6.03
CA LEU A 205 12.50 -10.29 -5.46
C LEU A 205 13.53 -10.05 -4.33
N PRO A 206 13.71 -10.95 -3.34
CA PRO A 206 14.70 -10.75 -2.27
C PRO A 206 16.16 -10.69 -2.76
N LYS A 207 16.43 -11.12 -4.00
CA LYS A 207 17.77 -11.03 -4.61
C LYS A 207 18.02 -9.67 -5.27
N LYS A 208 16.94 -8.96 -5.63
CA LYS A 208 16.95 -7.73 -6.44
C LYS A 208 16.83 -6.45 -5.63
N MET A 209 16.25 -6.51 -4.44
CA MET A 209 16.06 -5.38 -3.53
C MET A 209 16.41 -5.79 -2.10
N PHE A 210 16.37 -4.87 -1.14
CA PHE A 210 16.66 -5.19 0.26
C PHE A 210 15.75 -6.33 0.78
N PRO A 211 16.30 -7.46 1.28
CA PRO A 211 15.51 -8.67 1.56
C PRO A 211 14.36 -8.48 2.54
N MET A 212 14.57 -7.73 3.64
CA MET A 212 13.51 -7.50 4.64
C MET A 212 12.30 -6.76 4.04
N ASP A 213 12.55 -5.74 3.22
CA ASP A 213 11.48 -5.01 2.54
C ASP A 213 10.84 -5.86 1.42
N ALA A 214 11.61 -6.74 0.76
CA ALA A 214 11.08 -7.68 -0.21
C ALA A 214 10.10 -8.68 0.42
N GLU A 215 10.46 -9.25 1.57
CA GLU A 215 9.61 -10.16 2.34
C GLU A 215 8.33 -9.47 2.79
N TRP A 216 8.43 -8.22 3.27
CA TRP A 216 7.26 -7.43 3.63
C TRP A 216 6.34 -7.18 2.42
N PHE A 217 6.91 -6.84 1.25
CA PHE A 217 6.13 -6.71 0.02
C PHE A 217 5.43 -8.02 -0.36
N ILE A 218 6.14 -9.15 -0.32
CA ILE A 218 5.58 -10.48 -0.62
C ILE A 218 4.41 -10.77 0.33
N TYR A 219 4.59 -10.54 1.63
CA TYR A 219 3.54 -10.72 2.63
C TYR A 219 2.35 -9.79 2.38
N HIS A 220 2.57 -8.53 2.03
CA HIS A 220 1.46 -7.62 1.71
C HIS A 220 0.63 -8.12 0.51
N VAL A 221 1.31 -8.61 -0.53
CA VAL A 221 0.63 -9.02 -1.76
C VAL A 221 -0.08 -10.37 -1.59
N GLU A 222 0.59 -11.37 -1.02
CA GLU A 222 0.08 -12.75 -0.95
C GLU A 222 -0.58 -13.06 0.40
N GLY A 223 -0.29 -12.28 1.43
CA GLY A 223 -0.72 -12.45 2.82
C GLY A 223 -2.19 -12.14 3.11
N SER A 224 -2.92 -11.61 2.12
CA SER A 224 -4.28 -11.14 2.30
C SER A 224 -5.15 -11.40 1.08
N TYR A 225 -6.47 -11.41 1.24
CA TYR A 225 -7.41 -11.21 0.14
C TYR A 225 -7.99 -9.79 0.19
N MET A 226 -8.34 -9.27 -0.99
CA MET A 226 -8.86 -7.92 -1.15
C MET A 226 -10.39 -7.93 -1.17
N ALA A 227 -10.99 -7.04 -0.39
CA ALA A 227 -12.42 -6.73 -0.40
C ALA A 227 -12.64 -5.22 -0.57
N ILE A 228 -13.75 -4.83 -1.19
CA ILE A 228 -14.17 -3.43 -1.30
C ILE A 228 -15.36 -3.25 -0.37
N CYS A 229 -15.25 -2.29 0.54
CA CYS A 229 -16.23 -2.02 1.59
C CYS A 229 -16.84 -0.64 1.41
N THR A 230 -18.07 -0.51 1.87
CA THR A 230 -18.81 0.75 1.98
C THR A 230 -19.24 0.92 3.44
N PRO A 231 -19.44 2.15 3.94
CA PRO A 231 -20.02 2.36 5.26
C PRO A 231 -21.42 1.71 5.33
N ALA A 232 -21.75 1.11 6.48
CA ALA A 232 -23.07 0.52 6.68
C ALA A 232 -24.17 1.59 6.68
N GLU A 233 -23.89 2.74 7.32
CA GLU A 233 -24.78 3.88 7.38
C GLU A 233 -24.54 4.82 6.20
N ALA A 234 -25.63 5.25 5.54
CA ALA A 234 -25.55 6.08 4.35
C ALA A 234 -24.88 7.45 4.60
N ASN A 235 -24.96 7.96 5.82
CA ASN A 235 -24.38 9.25 6.22
C ASN A 235 -22.92 9.15 6.66
N ASP A 236 -22.41 7.95 6.92
CA ASP A 236 -21.04 7.76 7.40
C ASP A 236 -20.04 7.87 6.26
N GLU A 237 -18.84 8.34 6.58
CA GLU A 237 -17.76 8.51 5.63
C GLU A 237 -16.45 7.97 6.18
N PHE A 238 -15.66 7.36 5.31
CA PHE A 238 -14.25 7.09 5.61
C PHE A 238 -13.48 8.41 5.64
N ILE A 239 -12.66 8.56 6.67
CA ILE A 239 -11.83 9.74 6.91
C ILE A 239 -10.39 9.49 6.48
N LEU A 240 -9.68 10.57 6.12
CA LEU A 240 -8.24 10.53 5.90
C LEU A 240 -7.49 11.06 7.12
N THR A 241 -6.65 10.24 7.73
CA THR A 241 -5.59 10.63 8.66
C THR A 241 -4.25 10.80 7.94
N ASP A 242 -3.27 11.38 8.62
CA ASP A 242 -1.91 11.57 8.07
C ASP A 242 -1.19 10.26 7.72
N ASN A 243 -1.60 9.16 8.36
CA ASN A 243 -1.06 7.81 8.17
C ASN A 243 -2.08 6.82 7.56
N SER A 244 -3.16 7.30 6.92
CA SER A 244 -4.32 6.49 6.49
C SER A 244 -3.99 5.15 5.83
N TYR A 245 -2.94 5.12 5.01
CA TYR A 245 -2.57 3.94 4.23
C TYR A 245 -1.64 2.99 4.97
N SER A 246 -1.11 3.40 6.13
CA SER A 246 -0.24 2.60 7.00
C SER A 246 -0.96 2.09 8.25
N ILE A 247 -2.28 2.30 8.35
CA ILE A 247 -3.09 1.78 9.45
C ILE A 247 -3.42 0.31 9.18
N PHE A 248 -3.23 -0.52 10.21
CA PHE A 248 -3.67 -1.90 10.23
C PHE A 248 -4.30 -2.25 11.57
N GLU A 249 -5.09 -3.31 11.58
CA GLU A 249 -5.58 -3.99 12.77
C GLU A 249 -4.84 -5.32 12.92
N GLY A 250 -4.41 -5.60 14.15
CA GLY A 250 -3.65 -6.79 14.53
C GLY A 250 -2.62 -6.48 15.63
N PRO A 251 -1.99 -7.51 16.21
CA PRO A 251 -1.07 -7.34 17.33
C PRO A 251 0.28 -6.77 16.90
N ASN A 252 0.91 -6.09 17.84
CA ASN A 252 2.32 -5.71 17.83
C ASN A 252 2.97 -6.27 19.09
N CYS A 253 4.18 -6.81 18.99
CA CYS A 253 5.02 -7.12 20.15
C CYS A 253 6.15 -6.11 20.24
N PHE A 254 6.50 -5.79 21.49
CA PHE A 254 7.56 -4.84 21.81
C PHE A 254 8.56 -5.53 22.74
N GLY A 255 9.84 -5.37 22.44
CA GLY A 255 10.95 -5.76 23.30
C GLY A 255 11.58 -4.52 23.92
N THR A 256 12.16 -4.67 25.11
CA THR A 256 13.02 -3.63 25.69
C THR A 256 14.45 -4.11 25.59
N ASP A 257 15.30 -3.31 24.95
CA ASP A 257 16.75 -3.56 24.93
C ASP A 257 17.30 -3.38 26.36
N GLU A 258 17.91 -4.44 26.91
CA GLU A 258 18.36 -4.46 28.32
C GLU A 258 19.50 -3.47 28.61
N VAL A 259 20.25 -3.05 27.59
CA VAL A 259 21.44 -2.19 27.74
C VAL A 259 21.05 -0.72 27.64
N THR A 260 20.22 -0.38 26.67
CA THR A 260 19.82 0.99 26.34
C THR A 260 18.50 1.40 27.00
N GLY A 261 17.69 0.42 27.43
CA GLY A 261 16.34 0.63 27.94
C GLY A 261 15.34 1.04 26.85
N LYS A 262 15.73 1.00 25.57
CA LYS A 262 14.89 1.42 24.45
C LYS A 262 13.85 0.34 24.16
N VAL A 263 12.58 0.74 24.03
CA VAL A 263 11.48 -0.15 23.63
C VAL A 263 11.36 -0.11 22.11
N GLU A 264 11.45 -1.27 21.46
CA GLU A 264 11.37 -1.43 20.01
C GLU A 264 10.36 -2.50 19.62
N GLY A 265 9.75 -2.37 18.44
CA GLY A 265 8.84 -3.37 17.92
C GLY A 265 9.62 -4.62 17.50
N THR A 266 9.27 -5.78 18.05
CA THR A 266 9.93 -7.06 17.75
C THR A 266 9.15 -7.91 16.75
N GLY A 267 7.92 -7.51 16.44
CA GLY A 267 7.07 -8.22 15.49
C GLY A 267 5.68 -7.59 15.41
N TRP A 268 5.03 -7.81 14.28
CA TRP A 268 3.67 -7.35 14.04
C TRP A 268 2.98 -8.27 13.03
N VAL A 269 1.66 -8.36 13.09
CA VAL A 269 0.86 -9.02 12.05
C VAL A 269 -0.34 -8.14 11.72
N ALA A 270 -0.49 -7.78 10.44
CA ALA A 270 -1.71 -7.15 9.97
C ALA A 270 -2.76 -8.22 9.65
N LEU A 271 -3.80 -8.25 10.47
CA LEU A 271 -5.00 -9.03 10.24
C LEU A 271 -5.94 -8.31 9.25
N HIS A 272 -5.99 -6.99 9.32
CA HIS A 272 -6.67 -6.15 8.34
C HIS A 272 -5.83 -4.91 8.02
N GLU A 273 -5.68 -4.58 6.73
CA GLU A 273 -5.10 -3.30 6.30
C GLU A 273 -6.14 -2.49 5.54
N PHE A 274 -6.07 -1.17 5.69
CA PHE A 274 -7.08 -0.26 5.19
C PHE A 274 -6.51 0.69 4.14
N ALA A 275 -7.26 0.86 3.06
CA ALA A 275 -6.96 1.83 2.01
C ALA A 275 -8.24 2.56 1.63
N PRO A 276 -8.58 3.68 2.29
CA PRO A 276 -9.72 4.49 1.91
C PRO A 276 -9.49 5.07 0.50
N ILE A 277 -10.47 4.93 -0.39
CA ILE A 277 -10.35 5.36 -1.80
C ILE A 277 -11.28 6.53 -2.15
N SER A 278 -12.40 6.64 -1.42
CA SER A 278 -13.31 7.78 -1.41
C SER A 278 -14.03 7.82 -0.05
N PRO A 279 -14.81 8.87 0.25
CA PRO A 279 -15.62 8.91 1.47
C PRO A 279 -16.57 7.71 1.64
N LYS A 280 -16.96 7.04 0.54
CA LYS A 280 -17.92 5.93 0.56
C LYS A 280 -17.31 4.57 0.21
N LEU A 281 -16.02 4.52 -0.10
CA LEU A 281 -15.35 3.29 -0.50
C LEU A 281 -13.99 3.13 0.19
N MET A 282 -13.73 1.92 0.64
CA MET A 282 -12.46 1.51 1.20
C MET A 282 -12.08 0.13 0.64
N ILE A 283 -10.80 -0.05 0.33
CA ILE A 283 -10.25 -1.38 0.11
C ILE A 283 -9.77 -1.91 1.47
N VAL A 284 -10.17 -3.13 1.79
CA VAL A 284 -9.70 -3.88 2.96
C VAL A 284 -8.89 -5.06 2.47
N LEU A 285 -7.67 -5.19 2.97
CA LEU A 285 -6.84 -6.37 2.81
C LEU A 285 -6.98 -7.22 4.06
N ARG A 286 -7.75 -8.30 3.98
CA ARG A 286 -7.96 -9.22 5.11
C ARG A 286 -7.00 -10.38 5.03
N SER A 287 -6.28 -10.63 6.11
CA SER A 287 -5.27 -11.67 6.21
C SER A 287 -5.83 -13.05 5.82
N PHE A 288 -5.03 -13.86 5.12
CA PHE A 288 -5.41 -15.24 4.83
C PHE A 288 -5.41 -16.11 6.08
N LEU A 289 -4.86 -15.65 7.22
CA LEU A 289 -4.79 -16.42 8.46
C LEU A 289 -6.18 -16.76 9.02
N PHE A 290 -7.21 -15.98 8.68
CA PHE A 290 -8.59 -16.27 9.07
C PHE A 290 -9.12 -17.54 8.40
N PRO A 291 -10.01 -18.29 9.09
CA PRO A 291 -10.77 -19.37 8.47
C PRO A 291 -11.54 -18.91 7.22
N SER A 292 -11.69 -19.81 6.26
CA SER A 292 -12.34 -19.56 4.97
C SER A 292 -13.25 -20.74 4.67
N PRO A 293 -14.55 -20.69 5.01
CA PRO A 293 -15.42 -21.86 4.97
C PRO A 293 -15.34 -22.65 3.65
N LEU A 294 -15.26 -21.95 2.52
CA LEU A 294 -15.14 -22.57 1.20
C LEU A 294 -13.78 -23.27 0.96
N GLU A 295 -12.68 -22.70 1.43
CA GLU A 295 -11.35 -23.29 1.26
C GLU A 295 -11.07 -24.38 2.31
N ASP A 296 -11.80 -24.34 3.43
CA ASP A 296 -11.60 -25.20 4.60
C ASP A 296 -12.22 -26.58 4.45
N GLU A 297 -13.14 -26.71 3.50
CA GLU A 297 -13.64 -27.99 3.00
C GLU A 297 -12.49 -28.85 2.45
N VAL A 298 -11.42 -28.22 1.94
CA VAL A 298 -10.21 -28.92 1.49
C VAL A 298 -9.24 -29.06 2.66
N ALA A 299 -9.19 -30.24 3.26
CA ALA A 299 -8.38 -30.53 4.45
C ALA A 299 -6.91 -30.08 4.32
N ALA A 300 -6.28 -30.29 3.15
CA ALA A 300 -4.90 -29.86 2.92
C ALA A 300 -4.73 -28.34 2.98
N VAL A 301 -5.69 -27.57 2.45
CA VAL A 301 -5.65 -26.10 2.46
C VAL A 301 -5.87 -25.59 3.88
N LYS A 302 -6.84 -26.17 4.60
CA LYS A 302 -7.08 -25.86 6.01
C LYS A 302 -5.83 -26.11 6.85
N SER A 303 -5.23 -27.30 6.75
CA SER A 303 -4.02 -27.66 7.49
C SER A 303 -2.83 -26.75 7.16
N SER A 304 -2.63 -26.40 5.89
CA SER A 304 -1.58 -25.43 5.51
C SER A 304 -1.82 -24.07 6.15
N ARG A 305 -3.04 -23.53 6.13
CA ARG A 305 -3.33 -22.25 6.76
C ARG A 305 -3.18 -22.31 8.28
N ASP A 306 -3.68 -23.36 8.92
CA ASP A 306 -3.56 -23.50 10.37
C ASP A 306 -2.09 -23.58 10.80
N LYS A 307 -1.24 -24.25 10.02
CA LYS A 307 0.22 -24.21 10.19
C LYS A 307 0.79 -22.78 10.05
N PHE A 308 0.42 -22.06 8.98
CA PHE A 308 0.86 -20.66 8.81
C PHE A 308 0.37 -19.74 9.93
N ARG A 309 -0.86 -19.93 10.43
CA ARG A 309 -1.40 -19.19 11.56
C ARG A 309 -0.60 -19.47 12.83
N PHE A 310 -0.27 -20.73 13.08
CA PHE A 310 0.57 -21.08 14.21
C PHE A 310 1.94 -20.41 14.12
N GLU A 311 2.64 -20.55 12.99
CA GLU A 311 3.99 -20.03 12.81
C GLU A 311 4.06 -18.50 12.82
N ALA A 312 3.15 -17.83 12.11
CA ALA A 312 3.19 -16.38 11.93
C ALA A 312 2.50 -15.60 13.05
N TYR A 313 1.62 -16.24 13.84
CA TYR A 313 0.80 -15.55 14.84
C TYR A 313 0.86 -16.22 16.21
N GLU A 314 0.33 -17.44 16.35
CA GLU A 314 0.08 -18.02 17.68
C GLU A 314 1.38 -18.29 18.43
N ASN A 315 2.43 -18.73 17.72
CA ASN A 315 3.77 -18.94 18.28
C ASN A 315 4.48 -17.61 18.63
N VAL A 316 4.22 -16.54 17.87
CA VAL A 316 4.88 -15.22 18.06
C VAL A 316 4.24 -14.44 19.21
N PHE A 317 2.91 -14.43 19.29
CA PHE A 317 2.16 -13.65 20.28
C PHE A 317 1.67 -14.47 21.48
N ASN A 318 1.90 -15.79 21.47
CA ASN A 318 1.50 -16.72 22.53
C ASN A 318 0.01 -16.61 22.92
N THR A 319 -0.84 -16.41 21.91
CA THR A 319 -2.29 -16.28 22.06
C THR A 319 -2.99 -16.83 20.81
N PRO A 320 -4.22 -17.40 20.92
CA PRO A 320 -5.00 -17.72 19.73
C PRO A 320 -5.24 -16.48 18.86
N LEU A 321 -5.55 -16.70 17.58
CA LEU A 321 -5.90 -15.62 16.66
C LEU A 321 -7.09 -14.79 17.21
N GLN A 322 -6.80 -13.53 17.54
CA GLN A 322 -7.77 -12.57 18.06
C GLN A 322 -7.77 -11.34 17.16
N SER A 323 -8.96 -10.89 16.76
CA SER A 323 -9.12 -9.69 15.95
C SER A 323 -10.35 -8.94 16.40
N ILE A 324 -10.21 -7.63 16.55
CA ILE A 324 -11.34 -6.75 16.88
C ILE A 324 -12.29 -6.55 15.69
N LEU A 325 -11.86 -6.93 14.48
CA LEU A 325 -12.63 -6.90 13.24
C LEU A 325 -12.79 -8.31 12.64
N GLY A 326 -12.66 -9.36 13.46
CA GLY A 326 -12.76 -10.75 13.00
C GLY A 326 -14.12 -11.09 12.39
N ASP A 327 -15.16 -10.36 12.78
CA ASP A 327 -16.55 -10.48 12.31
C ASP A 327 -16.86 -9.57 11.12
N LEU A 328 -15.90 -8.79 10.61
CA LEU A 328 -16.09 -7.93 9.45
C LEU A 328 -16.67 -8.76 8.28
N PRO A 329 -17.82 -8.37 7.69
CA PRO A 329 -18.58 -9.21 6.75
C PRO A 329 -18.00 -9.19 5.32
N VAL A 330 -16.69 -9.43 5.21
CA VAL A 330 -15.97 -9.51 3.94
C VAL A 330 -15.69 -10.95 3.58
N ARG A 331 -15.61 -11.23 2.27
CA ARG A 331 -15.28 -12.55 1.72
C ARG A 331 -14.29 -12.41 0.59
N LYS A 332 -13.51 -13.48 0.35
CA LYS A 332 -12.61 -13.56 -0.80
C LYS A 332 -13.41 -13.48 -2.10
N ALA A 333 -12.98 -12.61 -3.01
CA ALA A 333 -13.60 -12.46 -4.32
C ALA A 333 -13.54 -13.77 -5.13
N SER A 334 -14.63 -14.11 -5.82
CA SER A 334 -14.67 -15.22 -6.77
C SER A 334 -13.82 -14.94 -8.01
N ASN A 335 -13.52 -15.97 -8.79
CA ASN A 335 -12.87 -15.82 -10.10
C ASN A 335 -13.50 -16.72 -11.16
N ASN A 336 -13.21 -16.45 -12.44
CA ASN A 336 -13.81 -17.14 -13.59
C ASN A 336 -13.00 -18.33 -14.11
N TYR A 337 -11.80 -18.56 -13.58
CA TYR A 337 -10.90 -19.64 -14.00
C TYR A 337 -10.88 -20.81 -13.01
N SER A 338 -11.52 -20.65 -11.87
CA SER A 338 -11.65 -21.68 -10.85
C SER A 338 -13.11 -22.09 -10.79
N LYS A 339 -13.40 -23.36 -11.09
CA LYS A 339 -14.73 -23.91 -10.81
C LYS A 339 -14.71 -24.45 -9.40
N ILE A 340 -15.64 -24.03 -8.56
CA ILE A 340 -15.94 -24.70 -7.29
C ILE A 340 -16.65 -26.00 -7.66
N TRP A 341 -15.91 -27.11 -7.64
CA TRP A 341 -16.49 -28.46 -7.74
C TRP A 341 -16.28 -29.12 -6.39
N TYR A 342 -17.36 -29.32 -5.62
CA TYR A 342 -17.30 -29.84 -4.24
C TYR A 342 -16.25 -29.13 -3.35
N GLY A 343 -16.26 -27.79 -3.32
CA GLY A 343 -15.30 -27.02 -2.50
C GLY A 343 -13.89 -26.85 -3.07
N ILE A 344 -13.57 -27.44 -4.23
CA ILE A 344 -12.21 -27.40 -4.80
C ILE A 344 -12.07 -26.27 -5.83
N TYR A 345 -11.05 -25.42 -5.70
CA TYR A 345 -10.59 -24.52 -6.77
C TYR A 345 -9.77 -25.31 -7.80
N GLN A 346 -10.36 -25.75 -8.92
CA GLN A 346 -9.59 -26.25 -10.06
C GLN A 346 -9.47 -25.19 -11.16
N SER A 347 -8.23 -24.84 -11.50
CA SER A 347 -7.91 -24.03 -12.68
C SER A 347 -8.42 -24.72 -13.95
N SER A 348 -9.32 -24.08 -14.68
CA SER A 348 -9.91 -24.59 -15.93
C SER A 348 -8.96 -24.53 -17.13
N ILE A 349 -7.68 -24.20 -16.93
CA ILE A 349 -6.68 -24.24 -18.00
C ILE A 349 -6.39 -25.71 -18.31
N LYS A 350 -7.18 -26.29 -19.22
CA LYS A 350 -6.84 -27.52 -19.91
C LYS A 350 -5.46 -27.31 -20.54
N LYS A 351 -4.41 -27.94 -19.98
CA LYS A 351 -3.17 -28.17 -20.71
C LYS A 351 -3.57 -28.84 -22.03
N LYS A 352 -3.42 -28.15 -23.16
CA LYS A 352 -3.40 -28.81 -24.46
C LYS A 352 -2.25 -29.83 -24.37
N LYS A 353 -2.58 -31.12 -24.24
CA LYS A 353 -1.62 -32.18 -24.47
C LYS A 353 -1.18 -32.05 -25.91
N GLU A 354 0.09 -31.69 -26.13
CA GLU A 354 0.73 -31.98 -27.41
C GLU A 354 0.62 -33.49 -27.66
N PRO A 355 0.26 -33.91 -28.88
CA PRO A 355 0.25 -35.33 -29.20
C PRO A 355 1.67 -35.86 -29.17
N SER A 356 1.92 -36.76 -28.23
CA SER A 356 3.10 -37.60 -28.14
C SER A 356 3.38 -38.26 -29.50
N ARG A 357 4.49 -37.87 -30.15
CA ARG A 357 5.07 -38.66 -31.25
C ARG A 357 5.52 -39.99 -30.68
N ILE A 358 4.74 -41.04 -30.97
CA ILE A 358 5.16 -42.43 -30.79
C ILE A 358 6.16 -42.73 -31.91
N THR A 359 7.39 -43.01 -31.50
CA THR A 359 8.41 -43.69 -32.31
C THR A 359 8.00 -45.14 -32.53
N GLY A 360 8.04 -45.60 -33.77
CA GLY A 360 7.92 -47.02 -34.12
C GLY A 360 8.19 -47.19 -35.61
N GLY A 361 9.45 -47.47 -35.94
CA GLY A 361 9.94 -47.62 -37.31
C GLY A 361 9.58 -48.96 -37.95
N ILE A 362 9.65 -48.98 -39.28
CA ILE A 362 9.93 -50.16 -40.09
C ILE A 362 10.77 -49.68 -41.28
N ALA A 363 12.05 -50.07 -41.32
CA ALA A 363 12.83 -50.11 -42.54
C ALA A 363 13.00 -51.59 -42.93
N LYS A 364 12.89 -51.87 -44.23
CA LYS A 364 13.21 -53.15 -44.85
C LYS A 364 14.70 -53.45 -44.78
#